data_AF-A0A3A4A130-F1
#
_entry.id   AF-A0A3A4A130-F1
#
_cell.length_a   1.000
_cell.length_b   1.000
_cell.length_c   1.000
_cell.angle_alpha   90.00
_cell.angle_beta   90.00
_cell.angle_gamma   90.00
#
_symmetry.space_group_name_H-M   'P 1'
#
loop_
_entity.id
_entity.type
_entity.pdbx_description
1 polymer ?
#
loop_
_entity_poly.entity_id
_entity_poly.type
_entity_poly.pdbx_seq_one_letter_code
_entity_poly.pdbx_strand_id
1 'polypeptide(L)'
;MSEMARGRDVMDLPDDHARVFEAVSRLETAGEPAYPQRVAEVAGCDLGRAKEVLSDLVNDYDLVTRVGEADTPDFGPRYVLQPED
;
A
#
# COMPACT_ATOMS: atom_id res chain seq x y z
N MET A 1 -4.25 14.59 22.96
CA MET A 1 -2.99 14.79 22.22
C MET A 1 -2.96 13.67 21.20
N SER A 2 -3.34 13.95 19.94
CA SER A 2 -3.34 12.94 18.87
C SER A 2 -1.89 12.74 18.44
N GLU A 3 -1.32 11.65 18.90
CA GLU A 3 0.07 11.30 18.62
C GLU A 3 0.20 10.91 17.15
N MET A 4 0.99 11.71 16.45
CA MET A 4 1.35 11.51 15.05
C MET A 4 2.39 10.39 14.98
N ALA A 5 1.96 9.14 15.10
CA ALA A 5 2.75 7.99 14.66
C ALA A 5 2.42 7.74 13.18
N ARG A 6 3.08 8.47 12.28
CA ARG A 6 2.93 8.28 10.81
C ARG A 6 4.26 8.25 10.07
N GLY A 7 5.39 8.28 10.79
CA GLY A 7 6.65 8.71 10.20
C GLY A 7 7.87 7.86 10.52
N ARG A 8 7.79 6.81 11.35
CA ARG A 8 9.03 6.15 11.79
C ARG A 8 9.58 5.13 10.80
N ASP A 9 8.73 4.42 10.06
CA ASP A 9 9.18 3.36 9.14
C ASP A 9 9.24 3.78 7.66
N VAL A 10 8.54 4.85 7.27
CA VAL A 10 8.55 5.30 5.86
C VAL A 10 9.87 5.97 5.46
N MET A 11 10.63 6.51 6.42
CA MET A 11 11.85 7.26 6.14
C MET A 11 13.03 6.41 5.66
N ASP A 12 13.03 5.10 5.91
CA ASP A 12 14.07 4.16 5.46
C ASP A 12 13.67 3.35 4.21
N LEU A 13 12.44 3.55 3.71
CA LEU A 13 11.99 2.90 2.48
C LEU A 13 12.66 3.51 1.25
N PRO A 14 13.00 2.70 0.24
CA PRO A 14 13.32 3.22 -1.09
C PRO A 14 12.19 4.12 -1.63
N ASP A 15 12.52 5.11 -2.46
CA ASP A 15 11.56 6.11 -2.97
C ASP A 15 10.27 5.49 -3.54
N ASP A 16 10.37 4.39 -4.29
CA ASP A 16 9.22 3.70 -4.86
C ASP A 16 8.34 3.06 -3.77
N HIS A 17 8.96 2.42 -2.78
CA HIS A 17 8.28 1.79 -1.65
C HIS A 17 7.56 2.83 -0.79
N ALA A 18 8.19 3.97 -0.53
CA ALA A 18 7.57 5.06 0.21
C ALA A 18 6.33 5.61 -0.52
N ARG A 19 6.41 5.81 -1.85
CA ARG A 19 5.29 6.31 -2.67
C ARG A 19 4.12 5.32 -2.72
N VAL A 20 4.42 4.04 -2.90
CA VAL A 20 3.40 2.99 -2.95
C VAL A 20 2.74 2.82 -1.58
N PHE A 21 3.51 2.85 -0.50
CA PHE A 21 2.98 2.82 0.86
C PHE A 21 2.09 4.04 1.15
N GLU A 22 2.52 5.25 0.78
CA GLU A 22 1.70 6.46 0.91
C GLU A 22 0.40 6.35 0.10
N ALA A 23 0.46 5.78 -1.10
CA ALA A 23 -0.71 5.56 -1.94
C ALA A 23 -1.73 4.61 -1.28
N VAL A 24 -1.27 3.51 -0.69
CA VAL A 24 -2.13 2.60 0.09
C VAL A 24 -2.75 3.33 1.27
N SER A 25 -1.95 4.08 2.04
CA SER A 25 -2.43 4.85 3.20
C SER A 25 -3.48 5.89 2.83
N ARG A 26 -3.30 6.60 1.72
CA ARG A 26 -4.28 7.58 1.20
C ARG A 26 -5.59 6.92 0.81
N LEU A 27 -5.53 5.80 0.07
CA LEU A 27 -6.73 5.08 -0.37
C LEU A 27 -7.51 4.55 0.84
N GLU A 28 -6.83 3.97 1.81
CA GLU A 28 -7.46 3.48 3.03
C GLU A 28 -8.10 4.61 3.85
N THR A 29 -7.40 5.75 4.01
CA THR A 29 -7.93 6.94 4.69
C THR A 29 -9.16 7.52 3.97
N ALA A 30 -9.21 7.40 2.64
CA ALA A 30 -10.37 7.79 1.83
C ALA A 30 -11.52 6.77 1.88
N GLY A 31 -11.32 5.60 2.51
CA GLY A 31 -12.27 4.48 2.47
C GLY A 31 -12.32 3.78 1.12
N GLU A 32 -11.36 4.02 0.24
CA GLU A 32 -11.24 3.40 -1.08
C GLU A 32 -10.40 2.11 -1.01
N PRO A 33 -10.75 1.08 -1.81
CA PRO A 33 -9.95 -0.13 -1.86
C PRO A 33 -8.60 0.11 -2.55
N ALA A 34 -7.50 -0.22 -1.88
CA ALA A 34 -6.16 -0.17 -2.47
C ALA A 34 -5.91 -1.41 -3.34
N TYR A 35 -6.41 -1.36 -4.59
CA TYR A 35 -6.07 -2.32 -5.64
C TYR A 35 -4.78 -1.93 -6.37
N PRO A 36 -4.00 -2.87 -6.92
CA PRO A 36 -2.75 -2.58 -7.63
C PRO A 36 -2.83 -1.47 -8.68
N GLN A 37 -3.91 -1.46 -9.48
CA GLN A 37 -4.12 -0.43 -10.49
C GLN A 37 -4.34 0.94 -9.86
N ARG A 38 -5.16 1.02 -8.82
CA ARG A 38 -5.45 2.28 -8.16
C ARG A 38 -4.25 2.81 -7.38
N VAL A 39 -3.50 1.91 -6.75
CA VAL A 39 -2.24 2.22 -6.09
C VAL A 39 -1.22 2.76 -7.09
N ALA A 40 -1.07 2.13 -8.26
CA ALA A 40 -0.17 2.60 -9.33
C ALA A 40 -0.53 4.02 -9.79
N GLU A 41 -1.82 4.30 -9.99
CA GLU A 41 -2.32 5.63 -10.36
C GLU A 41 -2.01 6.69 -9.29
N VAL A 42 -2.22 6.38 -8.02
CA VAL A 42 -1.98 7.31 -6.90
C VAL A 42 -0.48 7.49 -6.62
N ALA A 43 0.31 6.43 -6.76
CA ALA A 43 1.77 6.45 -6.58
C ALA A 43 2.52 7.06 -7.78
N GLY A 44 1.86 7.21 -8.93
CA GLY A 44 2.45 7.74 -10.15
C GLY A 44 3.49 6.81 -10.77
N CYS A 45 3.26 5.50 -10.72
CA CYS A 45 4.15 4.48 -11.30
C CYS A 45 3.39 3.48 -12.17
N ASP A 46 4.12 2.65 -12.93
CA ASP A 46 3.51 1.59 -13.74
C ASP A 46 2.92 0.46 -12.88
N LEU A 47 1.86 -0.18 -13.37
CA LEU A 47 1.18 -1.28 -12.67
C LEU A 47 2.12 -2.44 -12.31
N GLY A 48 3.06 -2.77 -13.19
CA GLY A 48 4.06 -3.80 -12.91
C GLY A 48 4.91 -3.44 -11.68
N ARG A 49 5.39 -2.20 -11.63
CA ARG A 49 6.20 -1.69 -10.52
C ARG A 49 5.41 -1.64 -9.22
N ALA A 50 4.16 -1.15 -9.27
CA ALA A 50 3.29 -1.15 -8.10
C ALA A 50 3.06 -2.56 -7.54
N LYS A 51 2.88 -3.58 -8.40
CA LYS A 51 2.71 -4.97 -7.96
C LYS A 51 3.96 -5.54 -7.29
N GLU A 52 5.14 -5.27 -7.84
CA GLU A 52 6.42 -5.67 -7.23
C GLU A 52 6.57 -5.04 -5.86
N VAL A 53 6.41 -3.71 -5.77
CA VAL A 53 6.58 -2.98 -4.52
C VAL A 53 5.53 -3.37 -3.49
N LEU A 54 4.28 -3.59 -3.88
CA LEU A 54 3.24 -4.12 -2.98
C LEU A 54 3.61 -5.51 -2.45
N SER A 55 4.22 -6.36 -3.29
CA SER A 55 4.72 -7.67 -2.85
C SER A 55 5.84 -7.51 -1.83
N ASP A 56 6.80 -6.62 -2.05
CA ASP A 56 7.88 -6.36 -1.10
C ASP A 56 7.33 -5.80 0.21
N LEU A 57 6.38 -4.84 0.14
CA LEU A 57 5.75 -4.25 1.33
C LEU A 57 4.98 -5.29 2.17
N VAL A 58 4.47 -6.36 1.55
CA VAL A 58 3.86 -7.50 2.25
C VAL A 58 4.91 -8.43 2.84
N ASN A 59 5.91 -8.84 2.05
CA ASN A 59 6.77 -9.98 2.40
C ASN A 59 8.06 -9.59 3.12
N ASP A 60 8.62 -8.42 2.78
CA ASP A 60 9.93 -7.98 3.24
C ASP A 60 9.83 -6.90 4.33
N TYR A 61 8.83 -6.03 4.24
CA TYR A 61 8.63 -4.92 5.18
C TYR A 61 7.50 -5.13 6.19
N ASP A 62 6.59 -6.09 5.94
CA ASP A 62 5.42 -6.35 6.80
C ASP A 62 4.56 -5.09 7.06
N LEU A 63 4.55 -4.14 6.13
CA LEU A 63 3.87 -2.84 6.28
C LEU A 63 2.45 -2.85 5.74
N VAL A 64 2.15 -3.76 4.81
CA VAL A 64 0.83 -3.91 4.21
C VAL A 64 0.40 -5.37 4.23
N THR A 65 -0.90 -5.61 4.34
CA THR A 65 -1.48 -6.94 4.26
C THR A 65 -2.29 -7.10 2.98
N ARG A 66 -2.11 -8.24 2.32
CA ARG A 66 -2.97 -8.66 1.22
C ARG A 66 -4.29 -9.22 1.77
N VAL A 67 -5.39 -8.53 1.52
CA VAL A 67 -6.74 -8.92 1.95
C VAL A 67 -7.52 -9.47 0.77
N GLY A 68 -7.61 -10.81 0.72
CA GLY A 68 -8.43 -11.55 -0.24
C GLY A 68 -8.01 -11.41 -1.71
N GLU A 69 -8.45 -12.35 -2.54
CA GLU A 69 -8.75 -12.03 -3.93
C GLU A 69 -10.04 -11.22 -3.89
N ALA A 70 -10.04 -9.99 -4.41
CA ALA A 70 -11.28 -9.23 -4.46
C ALA A 70 -12.37 -10.10 -5.09
N ASP A 71 -13.60 -10.04 -4.59
CA ASP A 71 -14.80 -10.62 -5.23
C ASP A 71 -15.01 -10.17 -6.70
N THR A 72 -14.08 -9.38 -7.26
CA THR A 72 -14.03 -8.90 -8.62
C THR A 72 -12.70 -9.35 -9.27
N PRO A 73 -12.70 -10.42 -10.08
CA PRO A 73 -11.48 -11.03 -10.63
C PRO A 73 -10.63 -10.08 -11.50
N ASP A 74 -11.21 -8.98 -11.98
CA ASP A 74 -10.52 -8.01 -12.84
C ASP A 74 -9.52 -7.11 -12.11
N PHE A 75 -9.66 -6.87 -10.80
CA PHE A 75 -8.86 -5.88 -10.07
C PHE A 75 -7.71 -6.47 -9.24
N GLY A 76 -7.65 -7.79 -9.11
CA GLY A 76 -6.65 -8.47 -8.28
C GLY A 76 -6.91 -8.31 -6.78
N PRO A 77 -5.91 -8.59 -5.93
CA PRO A 77 -6.09 -8.54 -4.48
C PRO A 77 -6.16 -7.10 -3.95
N ARG A 78 -6.86 -6.91 -2.83
CA ARG A 78 -6.84 -5.64 -2.09
C ARG A 78 -5.67 -5.63 -1.11
N TYR A 79 -5.09 -4.46 -0.88
CA TYR A 79 -4.09 -4.24 0.15
C TYR A 79 -4.64 -3.32 1.24
N VAL A 80 -4.22 -3.51 2.47
CA VAL A 80 -4.51 -2.64 3.61
C VAL A 80 -3.24 -2.41 4.40
N LEU A 81 -3.15 -1.31 5.14
CA LEU A 81 -2.05 -1.09 6.08
C LEU A 81 -2.10 -2.16 7.17
N GLN A 82 -0.92 -2.62 7.61
CA GLN A 82 -0.87 -3.36 8.85
C GLN A 82 -1.21 -2.44 10.03
N PRO A 83 -2.00 -2.91 11.02
CA PRO A 83 -2.19 -2.18 12.26
C PRO A 83 -0.87 -2.12 13.03
N GLU A 84 -0.55 -0.95 13.58
CA GLU A 84 0.50 -0.82 14.59
C GLU A 84 -0.02 -1.50 15.87
N ASP A 85 0.57 -2.62 16.28
CA ASP A 85 0.25 -3.34 17.53
C ASP A 85 0.73 -2.56 18.77
#